data_AF-A0A9D9GB45-F1
#
_entry.id   AF-A0A9D9GB45-F1
#
_cell.length_a   1.000
_cell.length_b   1.000
_cell.length_c   1.000
_cell.angle_alpha   90.00
_cell.angle_beta   90.00
_cell.angle_gamma   90.00
#
_symmetry.space_group_name_H-M   'P 1'
#
loop_
_entity.id
_entity.type
_entity.pdbx_description
1 polymer ?
#
loop_
_entity_poly.entity_id
_entity_poly.type
_entity_poly.pdbx_seq_one_letter_code
_entity_poly.pdbx_strand_id
1 'polypeptide(L)'
;MEERDRQKGWVHAKLSGHKNEDLVTSYVCERAKVQEDLVKIAKKSGRFVSISEGGLHEKGIQSVLGGSTKAKPDLYLLTDKGEYINVSLKKSSGGQVYLITVERFIAGFEKQYQKAISDDVRRAISLYWGSVLDTQTIIHEYAVVEKAYQVKKHRLVFNTLQRYNANLSSVLLDWFKENIAELFDFCFIRGLASNPKCWANVIWYKNLLPGEEEEVQDTMLNLEDLREKIKNHTNLVEYGTRTGGSTIQLPFGFVQWHQGQMQFHHNEEKILKLIKNRTIKEYKFSEENYALASEPYFF
;
A
#
# COMPACT_ATOMS: atom_id res chain seq x y z
N MET A 1 -30.24 9.43 -0.99
CA MET A 1 -28.79 9.26 -0.82
C MET A 1 -28.17 9.68 -2.15
N GLU A 2 -27.79 10.95 -2.27
CA GLU A 2 -27.27 11.50 -3.52
C GLU A 2 -25.96 10.81 -3.91
N GLU A 3 -25.92 10.35 -5.16
CA GLU A 3 -24.75 9.70 -5.75
C GLU A 3 -23.62 10.74 -5.82
N ARG A 4 -22.68 10.68 -4.86
CA ARG A 4 -21.52 11.59 -4.85
C ARG A 4 -20.73 11.37 -6.13
N ASP A 5 -20.66 12.41 -6.96
CA ASP A 5 -19.76 12.46 -8.11
C ASP A 5 -18.35 12.05 -7.67
N ARG A 6 -17.75 11.08 -8.36
CA ARG A 6 -16.45 10.48 -8.01
C ARG A 6 -15.34 11.53 -7.91
N GLN A 7 -15.40 12.60 -8.71
CA GLN A 7 -14.43 13.68 -8.65
C GLN A 7 -14.58 14.49 -7.36
N LYS A 8 -15.81 14.81 -6.95
CA LYS A 8 -16.10 15.46 -5.65
C LYS A 8 -15.70 14.57 -4.48
N GLY A 9 -15.94 13.26 -4.57
CA GLY A 9 -15.51 12.28 -3.59
C GLY A 9 -13.99 12.22 -3.40
N TRP A 10 -13.22 12.30 -4.50
CA TRP A 10 -11.75 12.31 -4.43
C TRP A 10 -11.18 13.59 -3.84
N VAL A 11 -11.71 14.76 -4.23
CA VAL A 11 -11.30 16.05 -3.65
C VAL A 11 -11.58 16.07 -2.15
N HIS A 12 -12.77 15.59 -1.74
CA HIS A 12 -13.11 15.45 -0.32
C HIS A 12 -12.15 14.50 0.41
N ALA A 13 -11.86 13.32 -0.15
CA ALA A 13 -10.97 12.35 0.46
C ALA A 13 -9.54 12.89 0.67
N LYS A 14 -9.05 13.72 -0.25
CA LYS A 14 -7.75 14.40 -0.13
C LYS A 14 -7.76 15.48 0.93
N LEU A 15 -8.76 16.37 0.91
CA LEU A 15 -8.88 17.44 1.90
C LEU A 15 -9.04 16.90 3.31
N SER A 16 -9.84 15.84 3.49
CA SER A 16 -9.98 15.21 4.80
C SER A 16 -8.72 14.41 5.20
N GLY A 17 -7.98 13.84 4.23
CA GLY A 17 -6.64 13.29 4.47
C GLY A 17 -5.66 14.30 5.06
N HIS A 18 -5.53 15.47 4.46
CA HIS A 18 -4.64 16.53 4.99
C HIS A 18 -5.07 17.01 6.38
N LYS A 19 -6.37 17.21 6.60
CA LYS A 19 -6.86 17.54 7.96
C LYS A 19 -6.52 16.46 8.99
N ASN A 20 -6.56 15.19 8.59
CA ASN A 20 -6.17 14.09 9.46
C ASN A 20 -4.66 14.12 9.75
N GLU A 21 -3.82 14.48 8.78
CA GLU A 21 -2.37 14.69 8.99
C GLU A 21 -2.14 15.74 10.08
N ASP A 22 -2.77 16.92 9.98
CA ASP A 22 -2.66 18.01 10.97
C ASP A 22 -3.07 17.56 12.39
N LEU A 23 -4.18 16.83 12.47
CA LEU A 23 -4.69 16.29 13.73
C LEU A 23 -3.73 15.25 14.33
N VAL A 24 -3.16 14.36 13.50
CA VAL A 24 -2.21 13.36 13.95
C VAL A 24 -0.89 14.01 14.37
N THR A 25 -0.41 15.03 13.66
CA THR A 25 0.77 15.82 14.07
C THR A 25 0.58 16.39 15.47
N SER A 26 -0.57 17.03 15.70
CA SER A 26 -0.92 17.62 17.00
C SER A 26 -1.02 16.53 18.08
N TYR A 27 -1.67 15.42 17.75
CA TYR A 27 -1.81 14.26 18.63
C TYR A 27 -0.46 13.68 19.08
N VAL A 28 0.53 13.60 18.17
CA VAL A 28 1.88 13.15 18.46
C VAL A 28 2.61 14.14 19.36
N CYS A 29 2.54 15.45 19.09
CA CYS A 29 3.20 16.49 19.90
C CYS A 29 2.76 16.46 21.37
N GLU A 30 1.49 16.19 21.63
CA GLU A 30 0.91 16.20 22.99
C GLU A 30 1.15 14.91 23.78
N ARG A 31 1.55 13.81 23.14
CA ARG A 31 1.55 12.48 23.75
C ARG A 31 2.93 11.84 23.73
N ALA A 32 3.67 11.98 24.83
CA ALA A 32 4.97 11.36 25.02
C ALA A 32 4.97 9.85 24.73
N LYS A 33 3.91 9.14 25.15
CA LYS A 33 3.79 7.69 24.90
C LYS A 33 3.76 7.33 23.41
N VAL A 34 3.07 8.13 22.60
CA VAL A 34 2.98 7.94 21.14
C VAL A 34 4.34 8.20 20.49
N GLN A 35 5.07 9.22 20.96
CA GLN A 35 6.42 9.51 20.50
C GLN A 35 7.37 8.35 20.79
N GLU A 36 7.32 7.81 22.02
CA GLU A 36 8.12 6.63 22.42
C GLU A 36 7.78 5.40 21.58
N ASP A 37 6.50 5.14 21.35
CA ASP A 37 6.04 3.99 20.55
C ASP A 37 6.49 4.12 19.09
N LEU A 38 6.46 5.33 18.50
CA LEU A 38 6.98 5.58 17.16
C LEU A 38 8.49 5.32 17.07
N VAL A 39 9.28 5.78 18.04
CA VAL A 39 10.73 5.51 18.10
C VAL A 39 10.99 4.00 18.17
N LYS A 40 10.27 3.31 19.07
CA LYS A 40 10.39 1.87 19.29
C LYS A 40 10.01 1.07 18.05
N ILE A 41 8.86 1.36 17.44
CA ILE A 41 8.33 0.65 16.27
C ILE A 41 9.20 0.92 15.05
N ALA A 42 9.70 2.14 14.86
CA ALA A 42 10.64 2.47 13.79
C ALA A 42 12.02 1.81 14.00
N LYS A 43 12.27 1.18 15.17
CA LYS A 43 13.57 0.63 15.58
C LYS A 43 14.67 1.68 15.51
N LYS A 44 14.32 2.90 15.91
CA LYS A 44 15.22 4.05 15.94
C LYS A 44 15.67 4.36 17.35
N SER A 45 16.70 5.19 17.46
CA SER A 45 17.27 5.60 18.74
C SER A 45 17.09 7.09 18.97
N GLY A 46 17.16 7.47 20.25
CA GLY A 46 17.07 8.86 20.68
C GLY A 46 15.68 9.24 21.15
N ARG A 47 15.56 10.48 21.61
CA ARG A 47 14.30 11.07 22.06
C ARG A 47 13.73 11.95 20.95
N PHE A 48 12.41 12.07 20.93
CA PHE A 48 11.71 12.99 20.05
C PHE A 48 12.20 14.44 20.27
N VAL A 49 12.46 15.15 19.17
CA VAL A 49 12.84 16.57 19.17
C VAL A 49 11.76 17.41 18.50
N SER A 50 11.35 17.02 17.29
CA SER A 50 10.39 17.79 16.51
C SER A 50 9.69 16.92 15.48
N ILE A 51 8.53 17.38 15.00
CA ILE A 51 7.77 16.77 13.91
C ILE A 51 7.53 17.81 12.81
N SER A 52 7.47 17.36 11.56
CA SER A 52 7.04 18.18 10.43
C SER A 52 6.16 17.36 9.47
N GLU A 53 5.21 18.03 8.83
CA GLU A 53 4.32 17.43 7.84
C GLU A 53 4.93 17.41 6.44
N GLY A 54 4.68 16.31 5.74
CA GLY A 54 4.96 16.16 4.31
C GLY A 54 3.87 16.74 3.43
N GLY A 55 2.59 16.53 3.75
CA GLY A 55 1.47 16.70 2.83
C GLY A 55 1.22 18.14 2.33
N LEU A 56 1.24 19.13 3.23
CA LEU A 56 0.97 20.54 2.88
C LEU A 56 2.18 21.30 2.32
N HIS A 57 3.41 20.78 2.52
CA HIS A 57 4.66 21.46 2.18
C HIS A 57 5.60 20.65 1.28
N GLU A 58 5.07 19.63 0.59
CA GLU A 58 5.88 18.65 -0.13
C GLU A 58 6.59 19.25 -1.36
N LYS A 59 7.75 19.88 -1.13
CA LYS A 59 8.72 20.20 -2.17
C LYS A 59 9.11 18.89 -2.86
N GLY A 60 9.13 18.89 -4.19
CA GLY A 60 9.52 17.70 -4.94
C GLY A 60 10.91 17.21 -4.52
N ILE A 61 11.04 15.93 -4.21
CA ILE A 61 12.31 15.29 -3.84
C ILE A 61 12.96 14.65 -5.07
N GLN A 62 14.26 14.40 -5.02
CA GLN A 62 15.00 13.83 -6.15
C GLN A 62 14.50 12.42 -6.52
N SER A 63 14.12 12.25 -7.78
CA SER A 63 13.68 10.98 -8.36
C SER A 63 14.87 10.14 -8.83
N VAL A 64 14.80 8.82 -8.66
CA VAL A 64 15.78 7.89 -9.27
C VAL A 64 15.81 8.03 -10.79
N LEU A 65 14.69 8.36 -11.43
CA LEU A 65 14.62 8.56 -12.89
C LEU A 65 15.17 9.92 -13.35
N GLY A 66 15.72 10.73 -12.44
CA GLY A 66 15.99 12.14 -12.70
C GLY A 66 14.74 13.00 -12.49
N GLY A 67 14.96 14.30 -12.29
CA GLY A 67 13.91 15.26 -11.93
C GLY A 67 13.36 15.03 -10.52
N SER A 68 12.10 15.44 -10.30
CA SER A 68 11.44 15.38 -8.99
C SER A 68 10.35 14.31 -8.90
N THR A 69 10.06 13.89 -7.66
CA THR A 69 8.95 13.01 -7.29
C THR A 69 8.40 13.41 -5.92
N LYS A 70 7.35 12.71 -5.47
CA LYS A 70 6.75 12.88 -4.15
C LYS A 70 7.24 11.77 -3.22
N ALA A 71 7.41 12.11 -1.96
CA ALA A 71 7.79 11.17 -0.94
C ALA A 71 6.58 10.29 -0.57
N LYS A 72 6.84 9.19 0.13
CA LYS A 72 5.81 8.33 0.71
C LYS A 72 5.37 8.73 2.13
N PRO A 73 6.26 9.27 2.98
CA PRO A 73 5.90 9.69 4.33
C PRO A 73 5.05 10.95 4.33
N ASP A 74 4.06 10.96 5.20
CA ASP A 74 3.17 12.09 5.48
C ASP A 74 3.66 12.86 6.72
N LEU A 75 4.39 12.21 7.64
CA LEU A 75 5.02 12.82 8.81
C LEU A 75 6.52 12.48 8.89
N TYR A 76 7.31 13.43 9.39
CA TYR A 76 8.74 13.30 9.62
C TYR A 76 9.05 13.69 11.07
N LEU A 77 9.49 12.73 11.89
CA LEU A 77 9.90 13.00 13.27
C LEU A 77 11.42 12.98 13.36
N LEU A 78 12.02 14.01 13.95
CA LEU A 78 13.45 14.11 14.22
C LEU A 78 13.74 13.64 15.64
N THR A 79 14.80 12.84 15.82
CA THR A 79 15.32 12.47 17.14
C THR A 79 16.55 13.31 17.53
N ASP A 80 16.88 13.33 18.82
CA ASP A 80 18.07 14.01 19.36
C ASP A 80 19.40 13.40 18.88
N LYS A 81 19.34 12.24 18.21
CA LYS A 81 20.46 11.61 17.50
C LYS A 81 20.54 12.00 16.03
N GLY A 82 19.68 12.90 15.55
CA GLY A 82 19.63 13.32 14.15
C GLY A 82 19.01 12.28 13.20
N GLU A 83 18.31 11.27 13.73
CA GLU A 83 17.59 10.29 12.91
C GLU A 83 16.19 10.79 12.58
N TYR A 84 15.72 10.48 11.37
CA TYR A 84 14.33 10.69 10.98
C TYR A 84 13.53 9.39 11.13
N ILE A 85 12.34 9.51 11.70
CA ILE A 85 11.27 8.51 11.67
C ILE A 85 10.20 9.02 10.72
N ASN A 86 10.11 8.37 9.58
CA ASN A 86 9.23 8.73 8.49
C ASN A 86 7.97 7.87 8.54
N VAL A 87 6.82 8.50 8.72
CA VAL A 87 5.53 7.80 8.91
C VAL A 87 4.64 8.06 7.71
N SER A 88 4.12 7.00 7.09
CA SER A 88 3.02 7.09 6.13
C SER A 88 1.69 6.82 6.85
N LEU A 89 0.79 7.80 6.81
CA LEU A 89 -0.51 7.75 7.44
C LEU A 89 -1.55 7.12 6.51
N LYS A 90 -2.46 6.34 7.11
CA LYS A 90 -3.65 5.83 6.44
C LYS A 90 -4.86 6.11 7.31
N LYS A 91 -5.81 6.86 6.76
CA LYS A 91 -7.06 7.22 7.44
C LYS A 91 -8.17 6.17 7.30
N SER A 92 -8.01 5.24 6.36
CA SER A 92 -9.01 4.22 6.00
C SER A 92 -8.40 2.83 6.05
N SER A 93 -9.25 1.81 6.14
CA SER A 93 -8.83 0.39 6.12
C SER A 93 -8.43 -0.09 4.72
N GLY A 94 -8.77 0.67 3.67
CA GLY A 94 -8.35 0.41 2.30
C GLY A 94 -8.25 1.68 1.47
N GLY A 95 -7.33 1.68 0.50
CA GLY A 95 -7.10 2.86 -0.32
C GLY A 95 -5.86 2.77 -1.21
N GLN A 96 -5.70 3.76 -2.08
CA GLN A 96 -4.56 3.86 -2.97
C GLN A 96 -3.27 4.16 -2.19
N VAL A 97 -2.23 3.36 -2.40
CA VAL A 97 -0.86 3.63 -1.90
C VAL A 97 0.09 4.09 -3.00
N TYR A 98 -0.21 3.75 -4.24
CA TYR A 98 0.60 4.21 -5.35
C TYR A 98 -0.18 4.26 -6.66
N LEU A 99 0.04 5.33 -7.43
CA LEU A 99 -0.46 5.50 -8.78
C LEU A 99 0.72 5.88 -9.67
N ILE A 100 0.98 5.09 -10.72
CA ILE A 100 2.17 5.24 -11.54
C ILE A 100 1.90 4.78 -12.99
N THR A 101 2.47 5.46 -13.98
CA THR A 101 2.38 5.01 -15.38
C THR A 101 3.20 3.74 -15.59
N VAL A 102 2.86 2.97 -16.63
CA VAL A 102 3.57 1.73 -16.96
C VAL A 102 5.06 2.01 -17.21
N GLU A 103 5.41 3.06 -17.97
CA GLU A 103 6.82 3.33 -18.28
C GLU A 103 7.61 3.69 -17.02
N ARG A 104 7.02 4.53 -16.15
CA ARG A 104 7.67 4.95 -14.90
C ARG A 104 7.76 3.80 -13.89
N PHE A 105 6.78 2.90 -13.87
CA PHE A 105 6.81 1.71 -13.03
C PHE A 105 7.98 0.81 -13.43
N ILE A 106 8.06 0.46 -14.71
CA ILE A 106 9.11 -0.40 -15.23
C ILE A 106 10.48 0.23 -14.99
N ALA A 107 10.73 1.43 -15.52
CA ALA A 107 12.04 2.09 -15.38
C ALA A 107 12.40 2.36 -13.91
N GLY A 108 11.41 2.73 -13.09
CA GLY A 108 11.58 3.02 -11.67
C GLY A 108 11.94 1.78 -10.87
N PHE A 109 11.23 0.69 -11.09
CA PHE A 109 11.49 -0.60 -10.45
C PHE A 109 12.90 -1.09 -10.79
N GLU A 110 13.25 -1.11 -12.08
CA GLU A 110 14.57 -1.58 -12.51
C GLU A 110 15.70 -0.75 -11.92
N LYS A 111 15.52 0.57 -11.84
CA LYS A 111 16.54 1.47 -11.29
C LYS A 111 16.64 1.39 -9.77
N GLN A 112 15.53 1.21 -9.06
CA GLN A 112 15.56 1.05 -7.60
C GLN A 112 16.22 -0.26 -7.17
N TYR A 113 15.94 -1.35 -7.89
CA TYR A 113 16.35 -2.69 -7.47
C TYR A 113 17.51 -3.27 -8.28
N GLN A 114 17.98 -2.56 -9.30
CA GLN A 114 19.01 -3.04 -10.23
C GLN A 114 18.66 -4.41 -10.84
N LYS A 115 17.36 -4.61 -11.11
CA LYS A 115 16.80 -5.85 -11.64
C LYS A 115 16.11 -5.56 -12.95
N ALA A 116 16.58 -6.12 -14.05
CA ALA A 116 15.92 -5.97 -15.34
C ALA A 116 14.60 -6.76 -15.38
N ILE A 117 13.54 -6.14 -15.91
CA ILE A 117 12.28 -6.80 -16.25
C ILE A 117 12.43 -7.36 -17.66
N SER A 118 12.19 -8.66 -17.83
CA SER A 118 12.29 -9.33 -19.14
C SER A 118 11.26 -8.80 -20.14
N ASP A 119 11.55 -8.95 -21.43
CA ASP A 119 10.70 -8.43 -22.50
C ASP A 119 9.28 -9.02 -22.46
N ASP A 120 9.15 -10.31 -22.14
CA ASP A 120 7.86 -10.98 -21.98
C ASP A 120 7.04 -10.35 -20.83
N VAL A 121 7.68 -10.07 -19.68
CA VAL A 121 7.00 -9.42 -18.55
C VAL A 121 6.63 -7.98 -18.91
N ARG A 122 7.52 -7.22 -19.53
CA ARG A 122 7.23 -5.85 -20.01
C ARG A 122 6.06 -5.83 -20.97
N ARG A 123 6.02 -6.79 -21.89
CA ARG A 123 4.94 -6.96 -22.86
C ARG A 123 3.63 -7.29 -22.16
N ALA A 124 3.64 -8.22 -21.22
CA ALA A 124 2.46 -8.59 -20.46
C ALA A 124 1.94 -7.42 -19.60
N ILE A 125 2.81 -6.66 -18.92
CA ILE A 125 2.43 -5.43 -18.20
C ILE A 125 1.81 -4.44 -19.19
N SER A 126 2.45 -4.20 -20.32
CA SER A 126 1.98 -3.20 -21.27
C SER A 126 0.60 -3.52 -21.84
N LEU A 127 0.32 -4.80 -22.13
CA LEU A 127 -1.00 -5.26 -22.57
C LEU A 127 -2.04 -5.21 -21.45
N TYR A 128 -1.66 -5.63 -20.23
CA TYR A 128 -2.59 -5.73 -19.11
C TYR A 128 -3.00 -4.35 -18.56
N TRP A 129 -2.14 -3.33 -18.67
CA TRP A 129 -2.47 -1.94 -18.29
C TRP A 129 -2.68 -0.98 -19.46
N GLY A 130 -2.49 -1.41 -20.70
CA GLY A 130 -2.97 -0.71 -21.88
C GLY A 130 -2.04 0.32 -22.52
N SER A 131 -0.72 0.15 -22.41
CA SER A 131 0.29 1.09 -22.90
C SER A 131 0.84 0.78 -24.30
N VAL A 132 0.24 -0.16 -25.05
CA VAL A 132 0.70 -0.59 -26.39
C VAL A 132 -0.43 -0.57 -27.42
N LEU A 133 -0.11 -0.21 -28.66
CA LEU A 133 -1.08 0.11 -29.72
C LEU A 133 -1.93 -1.08 -30.18
N ASP A 134 -1.34 -2.28 -30.19
CA ASP A 134 -2.01 -3.49 -30.67
C ASP A 134 -2.98 -4.11 -29.64
N THR A 135 -3.14 -3.47 -28.48
CA THR A 135 -4.10 -3.91 -27.46
C THR A 135 -5.52 -4.02 -28.02
N GLN A 136 -5.98 -3.06 -28.83
CA GLN A 136 -7.34 -3.10 -29.40
C GLN A 136 -7.53 -4.28 -30.36
N THR A 137 -6.56 -4.53 -31.24
CA THR A 137 -6.58 -5.68 -32.16
C THR A 137 -6.73 -6.99 -31.38
N ILE A 138 -5.94 -7.17 -30.32
CA ILE A 138 -5.99 -8.36 -29.47
C ILE A 138 -7.36 -8.46 -28.75
N ILE A 139 -7.92 -7.36 -28.28
CA ILE A 139 -9.28 -7.36 -27.69
C ILE A 139 -10.32 -7.80 -28.73
N HIS A 140 -10.22 -7.30 -29.96
CA HIS A 140 -11.18 -7.63 -31.01
C HIS A 140 -11.17 -9.11 -31.35
N GLU A 141 -10.00 -9.74 -31.38
CA GLU A 141 -9.80 -11.13 -31.76
C GLU A 141 -10.02 -12.13 -30.62
N TYR A 142 -9.53 -11.84 -29.40
CA TYR A 142 -9.46 -12.84 -28.32
C TYR A 142 -10.42 -12.60 -27.14
N ALA A 143 -11.01 -11.39 -27.00
CA ALA A 143 -11.86 -11.09 -25.86
C ALA A 143 -13.26 -11.71 -26.02
N VAL A 144 -13.64 -12.55 -25.06
CA VAL A 144 -14.97 -13.18 -24.99
C VAL A 144 -15.82 -12.66 -23.85
N VAL A 145 -15.19 -12.23 -22.75
CA VAL A 145 -15.88 -11.60 -21.61
C VAL A 145 -15.46 -10.14 -21.51
N GLU A 146 -16.37 -9.26 -21.07
CA GLU A 146 -16.04 -7.87 -20.73
C GLU A 146 -15.39 -7.08 -21.87
N LYS A 147 -15.72 -7.42 -23.13
CA LYS A 147 -15.10 -6.81 -24.32
C LYS A 147 -15.29 -5.30 -24.35
N ALA A 148 -16.51 -4.82 -24.11
CA ALA A 148 -16.81 -3.38 -24.05
C ALA A 148 -15.98 -2.66 -22.97
N TYR A 149 -15.79 -3.28 -21.81
CA TYR A 149 -14.95 -2.75 -20.73
C TYR A 149 -13.48 -2.65 -21.16
N GLN A 150 -12.95 -3.69 -21.80
CA GLN A 150 -11.57 -3.75 -22.29
C GLN A 150 -11.31 -2.72 -23.39
N VAL A 151 -12.21 -2.61 -24.38
CA VAL A 151 -12.14 -1.60 -25.45
C VAL A 151 -12.13 -0.19 -24.86
N LYS A 152 -13.08 0.10 -23.94
CA LYS A 152 -13.20 1.42 -23.30
C LYS A 152 -11.95 1.81 -22.52
N LYS A 153 -11.31 0.86 -21.84
CA LYS A 153 -10.13 1.10 -21.00
C LYS A 153 -8.81 0.86 -21.73
N HIS A 154 -8.86 0.47 -22.99
CA HIS A 154 -7.70 0.14 -23.82
C HIS A 154 -6.74 -0.83 -23.14
N ARG A 155 -7.24 -1.91 -22.51
CA ARG A 155 -6.42 -2.89 -21.77
C ARG A 155 -6.95 -4.31 -21.88
N LEU A 156 -6.08 -5.31 -21.67
CA LEU A 156 -6.49 -6.71 -21.53
C LEU A 156 -6.83 -7.06 -20.06
N VAL A 157 -7.78 -7.97 -19.86
CA VAL A 157 -7.95 -8.69 -18.58
C VAL A 157 -7.29 -10.07 -18.65
N PHE A 158 -7.09 -10.74 -17.51
CA PHE A 158 -6.42 -12.04 -17.44
C PHE A 158 -6.97 -13.04 -18.45
N ASN A 159 -8.29 -13.22 -18.51
CA ASN A 159 -8.91 -14.18 -19.42
C ASN A 159 -8.57 -13.91 -20.90
N THR A 160 -8.49 -12.65 -21.30
CA THR A 160 -8.11 -12.28 -22.68
C THR A 160 -6.62 -12.47 -22.90
N LEU A 161 -5.78 -12.05 -21.95
CA LEU A 161 -4.33 -12.22 -22.03
C LEU A 161 -3.97 -13.71 -22.14
N GLN A 162 -4.61 -14.56 -21.36
CA GLN A 162 -4.40 -16.01 -21.37
C GLN A 162 -4.82 -16.65 -22.70
N ARG A 163 -5.93 -16.20 -23.30
CA ARG A 163 -6.39 -16.68 -24.62
C ARG A 163 -5.49 -16.24 -25.76
N TYR A 164 -5.02 -15.00 -25.71
CA TYR A 164 -4.07 -14.47 -26.69
C TYR A 164 -2.72 -15.16 -26.58
N ASN A 165 -2.17 -15.25 -25.37
CA ASN A 165 -0.89 -15.86 -25.10
C ASN A 165 -0.81 -16.32 -23.63
N ALA A 166 -1.00 -17.62 -23.41
CA ALA A 166 -0.95 -18.22 -22.07
C ALA A 166 0.38 -18.00 -21.35
N ASN A 167 1.52 -18.00 -22.08
CA ASN A 167 2.83 -17.74 -21.49
C ASN A 167 2.89 -16.35 -20.87
N LEU A 168 2.45 -15.30 -21.60
CA LEU A 168 2.44 -13.93 -21.08
C LEU A 168 1.59 -13.78 -19.80
N SER A 169 0.49 -14.52 -19.69
CA SER A 169 -0.31 -14.52 -18.46
C SER A 169 0.39 -15.21 -17.28
N SER A 170 1.14 -16.28 -17.52
CA SER A 170 1.88 -16.96 -16.45
C SER A 170 3.07 -16.12 -15.97
N VAL A 171 3.93 -15.69 -16.91
CA VAL A 171 5.17 -14.95 -16.56
C VAL A 171 4.88 -13.62 -15.87
N LEU A 172 3.75 -12.96 -16.18
CA LEU A 172 3.33 -11.76 -15.45
C LEU A 172 3.03 -12.08 -13.99
N LEU A 173 2.24 -13.12 -13.73
CA LEU A 173 1.88 -13.48 -12.36
C LEU A 173 3.08 -13.99 -11.57
N ASP A 174 3.92 -14.81 -12.21
CA ASP A 174 5.12 -15.36 -11.60
C ASP A 174 6.14 -14.26 -11.27
N TRP A 175 6.32 -13.27 -12.15
CA TRP A 175 7.15 -12.11 -11.85
C TRP A 175 6.62 -11.31 -10.64
N PHE A 176 5.30 -11.13 -10.51
CA PHE A 176 4.70 -10.48 -9.33
C PHE A 176 4.95 -11.28 -8.04
N LYS A 177 4.92 -12.62 -8.11
CA LYS A 177 5.24 -13.50 -6.97
C LYS A 177 6.70 -13.37 -6.57
N GLU A 178 7.61 -13.48 -7.53
CA GLU A 178 9.06 -13.44 -7.31
C GLU A 178 9.54 -12.10 -6.74
N ASN A 179 8.84 -11.01 -7.06
CA ASN A 179 9.22 -9.66 -6.67
C ASN A 179 8.27 -9.04 -5.64
N ILE A 180 7.48 -9.84 -4.90
CA ILE A 180 6.40 -9.31 -4.06
C ILE A 180 6.89 -8.39 -2.93
N ALA A 181 8.09 -8.65 -2.41
CA ALA A 181 8.69 -7.82 -1.36
C ALA A 181 9.22 -6.49 -1.91
N GLU A 182 9.83 -6.49 -3.08
CA GLU A 182 10.23 -5.29 -3.81
C GLU A 182 9.02 -4.48 -4.28
N LEU A 183 7.94 -5.14 -4.68
CA LEU A 183 6.68 -4.48 -5.02
C LEU A 183 6.09 -3.77 -3.80
N PHE A 184 6.09 -4.42 -2.64
CA PHE A 184 5.68 -3.79 -1.39
C PHE A 184 6.58 -2.60 -1.04
N ASP A 185 7.90 -2.80 -1.06
CA ASP A 185 8.88 -1.74 -0.79
C ASP A 185 8.73 -0.55 -1.76
N PHE A 186 8.47 -0.81 -3.03
CA PHE A 186 8.28 0.24 -4.03
C PHE A 186 6.99 1.03 -3.78
N CYS A 187 5.92 0.33 -3.38
CA CYS A 187 4.62 0.94 -3.18
C CYS A 187 4.50 1.70 -1.86
N PHE A 188 5.09 1.19 -0.78
CA PHE A 188 4.90 1.70 0.59
C PHE A 188 6.10 2.46 1.14
N ILE A 189 7.33 2.07 0.76
CA ILE A 189 8.55 2.60 1.39
C ILE A 189 9.20 3.67 0.52
N ARG A 190 9.58 3.31 -0.72
CA ARG A 190 10.50 4.14 -1.53
C ARG A 190 9.82 4.97 -2.59
N GLY A 191 8.86 4.41 -3.32
CA GLY A 191 8.43 4.97 -4.60
C GLY A 191 9.65 5.26 -5.50
N LEU A 192 9.62 6.41 -6.18
CA LEU A 192 10.74 6.85 -7.03
C LEU A 192 11.79 7.67 -6.25
N ALA A 193 11.69 7.79 -4.92
CA ALA A 193 12.62 8.57 -4.13
C ALA A 193 14.03 7.97 -4.17
N SER A 194 15.01 8.78 -4.58
CA SER A 194 16.43 8.35 -4.66
C SER A 194 17.17 8.38 -3.33
N ASN A 195 16.75 9.24 -2.40
CA ASN A 195 17.40 9.41 -1.11
C ASN A 195 16.75 8.54 -0.03
N PRO A 196 17.48 7.63 0.63
CA PRO A 196 16.98 6.81 1.73
C PRO A 196 16.38 7.60 2.89
N LYS A 197 16.82 8.84 3.13
CA LYS A 197 16.27 9.71 4.17
C LYS A 197 14.81 10.12 3.92
N CYS A 198 14.30 9.92 2.70
CA CYS A 198 12.92 10.23 2.32
C CYS A 198 12.00 8.98 2.30
N TRP A 199 12.52 7.80 2.65
CA TRP A 199 11.73 6.56 2.61
C TRP A 199 10.93 6.38 3.89
N ALA A 200 9.75 5.78 3.78
CA ALA A 200 8.90 5.52 4.95
C ALA A 200 9.47 4.40 5.82
N ASN A 201 9.39 4.57 7.14
CA ASN A 201 9.79 3.56 8.13
C ASN A 201 8.58 2.87 8.76
N VAL A 202 7.51 3.63 8.97
CA VAL A 202 6.30 3.19 9.66
C VAL A 202 5.10 3.47 8.79
N ILE A 203 4.14 2.54 8.77
CA ILE A 203 2.77 2.81 8.34
C ILE A 203 1.91 2.90 9.59
N TRP A 204 1.09 3.94 9.68
CA TRP A 204 0.17 4.13 10.81
C TRP A 204 -1.25 4.31 10.31
N TYR A 205 -2.08 3.34 10.67
CA TYR A 205 -3.52 3.39 10.51
C TYR A 205 -4.09 4.23 11.65
N LYS A 206 -4.53 5.45 11.33
CA LYS A 206 -5.06 6.39 12.31
C LYS A 206 -5.99 7.38 11.65
N ASN A 207 -7.20 7.47 12.18
CA ASN A 207 -8.17 8.49 11.83
C ASN A 207 -8.60 9.25 13.09
N LEU A 208 -8.47 10.57 13.05
CA LEU A 208 -8.85 11.49 14.12
C LEU A 208 -9.94 12.47 13.68
N LEU A 209 -10.47 12.33 12.46
CA LEU A 209 -11.50 13.21 11.94
C LEU A 209 -12.83 13.00 12.67
N PRO A 210 -13.40 14.05 13.31
CA PRO A 210 -14.71 13.95 13.95
C PRO A 210 -15.80 13.63 12.91
N GLY A 211 -16.64 12.63 13.17
CA GLY A 211 -17.75 12.26 12.29
C GLY A 211 -17.38 11.49 11.02
N GLU A 212 -16.10 11.18 10.79
CA GLU A 212 -15.62 10.25 9.76
C GLU A 212 -15.02 9.00 10.43
N GLU A 213 -15.76 8.41 11.37
CA GLU A 213 -15.37 7.18 12.07
C GLU A 213 -15.44 5.97 11.10
N GLU A 214 -14.50 5.86 10.18
CA GLU A 214 -14.21 4.58 9.55
C GLU A 214 -13.59 3.65 10.59
N GLU A 215 -13.94 2.35 10.56
CA GLU A 215 -13.31 1.31 11.37
C GLU A 215 -11.86 1.08 10.92
N VAL A 216 -10.97 2.03 11.22
CA VAL A 216 -9.52 1.87 11.09
C VAL A 216 -8.96 1.51 12.46
N GLN A 217 -8.11 0.48 12.53
CA GLN A 217 -7.49 0.11 13.80
C GLN A 217 -6.34 1.06 14.07
N ASP A 218 -6.25 1.62 15.28
CA ASP A 218 -5.08 2.42 15.67
C ASP A 218 -3.86 1.51 15.76
N THR A 219 -3.12 1.41 14.65
CA THR A 219 -2.08 0.41 14.48
C THR A 219 -0.88 0.98 13.73
N MET A 220 0.27 0.95 14.40
CA MET A 220 1.57 1.33 13.86
C MET A 220 2.37 0.07 13.52
N LEU A 221 2.89 -0.01 12.30
CA LEU A 221 3.64 -1.17 11.82
C LEU A 221 4.98 -0.73 11.21
N ASN A 222 6.05 -1.41 11.58
CA ASN A 222 7.35 -1.26 10.93
C ASN A 222 7.28 -1.81 9.50
N LEU A 223 7.61 -0.97 8.51
CA LEU A 223 7.51 -1.34 7.10
C LEU A 223 8.55 -2.36 6.67
N GLU A 224 9.75 -2.37 7.27
CA GLU A 224 10.76 -3.40 6.96
C GLU A 224 10.33 -4.76 7.50
N ASP A 225 9.78 -4.82 8.72
CA ASP A 225 9.24 -6.07 9.27
C ASP A 225 8.07 -6.61 8.45
N LEU A 226 7.22 -5.72 7.94
CA LEU A 226 6.14 -6.09 7.02
C LEU A 226 6.70 -6.64 5.70
N ARG A 227 7.70 -5.98 5.12
CA ARG A 227 8.35 -6.41 3.89
C ARG A 227 8.95 -7.81 4.04
N GLU A 228 9.63 -8.09 5.14
CA GLU A 228 10.18 -9.42 5.43
C GLU A 228 9.09 -10.48 5.55
N LYS A 229 7.95 -10.16 6.19
CA LYS A 229 6.80 -11.08 6.26
C LYS A 229 6.18 -11.37 4.89
N ILE A 230 6.08 -10.33 4.05
CA ILE A 230 5.46 -10.44 2.72
C ILE A 230 6.23 -11.39 1.80
N LYS A 231 7.56 -11.50 1.93
CA LYS A 231 8.38 -12.44 1.16
C LYS A 231 7.84 -13.87 1.17
N ASN A 232 7.26 -14.29 2.29
CA ASN A 232 6.78 -15.67 2.49
C ASN A 232 5.31 -15.89 2.08
N HIS A 233 4.63 -14.87 1.52
CA HIS A 233 3.21 -14.91 1.18
C HIS A 233 2.96 -14.81 -0.32
N THR A 234 3.88 -15.30 -1.14
CA THR A 234 3.75 -15.30 -2.62
C THR A 234 2.53 -16.08 -3.09
N ASN A 235 2.06 -17.05 -2.32
CA ASN A 235 0.84 -17.82 -2.57
C ASN A 235 -0.44 -16.97 -2.57
N LEU A 236 -0.42 -15.75 -2.01
CA LEU A 236 -1.55 -14.81 -2.03
C LEU A 236 -1.56 -13.91 -3.28
N VAL A 237 -0.60 -14.09 -4.19
CA VAL A 237 -0.53 -13.37 -5.46
C VAL A 237 -1.24 -14.17 -6.54
N GLU A 238 -2.41 -13.69 -6.93
CA GLU A 238 -3.30 -14.33 -7.89
C GLU A 238 -4.06 -13.30 -8.72
N TYR A 239 -4.55 -13.69 -9.89
CA TYR A 239 -5.51 -12.86 -10.62
C TYR A 239 -6.83 -12.79 -9.85
N GLY A 240 -7.43 -11.61 -9.81
CA GLY A 240 -8.78 -11.45 -9.27
C GLY A 240 -9.80 -12.23 -10.11
N THR A 241 -10.95 -12.53 -9.52
CA THR A 241 -12.02 -13.27 -10.22
C THR A 241 -13.01 -12.36 -10.95
N ARG A 242 -13.06 -11.08 -10.57
CA ARG A 242 -14.03 -10.11 -11.11
C ARG A 242 -13.57 -9.53 -12.46
N THR A 243 -14.54 -9.35 -13.36
CA THR A 243 -14.35 -8.71 -14.67
C THR A 243 -13.23 -9.40 -15.47
N GLY A 244 -13.30 -10.74 -15.54
CA GLY A 244 -12.33 -11.56 -16.28
C GLY A 244 -10.89 -11.52 -15.75
N GLY A 245 -10.71 -11.19 -14.46
CA GLY A 245 -9.41 -10.95 -13.85
C GLY A 245 -8.81 -9.63 -14.27
N SER A 246 -9.49 -8.54 -13.89
CA SER A 246 -9.04 -7.18 -14.13
C SER A 246 -8.04 -6.65 -13.08
N THR A 247 -7.81 -7.40 -12.00
CA THR A 247 -6.89 -7.05 -10.92
C THR A 247 -5.91 -8.19 -10.65
N ILE A 248 -4.78 -7.87 -10.04
CA ILE A 248 -3.90 -8.86 -9.40
C ILE A 248 -3.99 -8.64 -7.90
N GLN A 249 -4.40 -9.67 -7.16
CA GLN A 249 -4.43 -9.69 -5.70
C GLN A 249 -3.01 -9.78 -5.16
N LEU A 250 -2.76 -9.08 -4.05
CA LEU A 250 -1.46 -9.03 -3.39
C LEU A 250 -1.64 -9.31 -1.89
N PRO A 251 -0.60 -9.77 -1.16
CA PRO A 251 -0.67 -10.04 0.27
C PRO A 251 -1.09 -8.82 1.11
N PHE A 252 -0.85 -7.62 0.58
CA PHE A 252 -1.13 -6.35 1.24
C PHE A 252 -2.31 -5.58 0.62
N GLY A 253 -2.98 -6.14 -0.41
CA GLY A 253 -4.05 -5.44 -1.13
C GLY A 253 -4.26 -5.99 -2.54
N PHE A 254 -4.22 -5.11 -3.55
CA PHE A 254 -4.33 -5.48 -4.97
C PHE A 254 -3.78 -4.36 -5.86
N VAL A 255 -3.49 -4.69 -7.13
CA VAL A 255 -3.21 -3.72 -8.18
C VAL A 255 -4.27 -3.78 -9.27
N GLN A 256 -4.69 -2.61 -9.75
CA GLN A 256 -5.69 -2.48 -10.80
C GLN A 256 -5.29 -1.43 -11.84
N TRP A 257 -6.05 -1.38 -12.92
CA TRP A 257 -5.99 -0.28 -13.87
C TRP A 257 -6.82 0.90 -13.37
N HIS A 258 -6.26 2.10 -13.45
CA HIS A 258 -6.97 3.35 -13.22
C HIS A 258 -6.45 4.42 -14.16
N GLN A 259 -7.29 4.94 -15.07
CA GLN A 259 -6.95 6.05 -15.97
C GLN A 259 -5.63 5.83 -16.76
N GLY A 260 -5.41 4.64 -17.29
CA GLY A 260 -4.19 4.31 -18.04
C GLY A 260 -2.96 4.02 -17.17
N GLN A 261 -3.13 3.95 -15.84
CA GLN A 261 -2.04 3.78 -14.88
C GLN A 261 -2.22 2.53 -14.02
N MET A 262 -1.12 2.11 -13.39
CA MET A 262 -1.09 1.07 -12.37
C MET A 262 -1.45 1.70 -11.03
N GLN A 263 -2.56 1.27 -10.44
CA GLN A 263 -3.02 1.73 -9.14
C GLN A 263 -2.91 0.60 -8.12
N PHE A 264 -1.97 0.73 -7.20
CA PHE A 264 -1.76 -0.18 -6.09
C PHE A 264 -2.58 0.29 -4.89
N HIS A 265 -3.27 -0.67 -4.27
CA HIS A 265 -4.11 -0.46 -3.09
C HIS A 265 -3.56 -1.23 -1.90
N HIS A 266 -3.73 -0.66 -0.72
CA HIS A 266 -3.60 -1.40 0.53
C HIS A 266 -4.96 -1.95 1.00
N ASN A 267 -4.90 -2.98 1.82
CA ASN A 267 -5.99 -3.47 2.63
C ASN A 267 -5.44 -3.80 4.02
N GLU A 268 -5.88 -3.07 5.03
CA GLU A 268 -5.45 -3.17 6.42
C GLU A 268 -5.68 -4.56 6.98
N GLU A 269 -6.86 -5.15 6.75
CA GLU A 269 -7.19 -6.49 7.23
C GLU A 269 -6.20 -7.54 6.71
N LYS A 270 -5.88 -7.50 5.40
CA LYS A 270 -4.86 -8.38 4.80
C LYS A 270 -3.50 -8.18 5.48
N ILE A 271 -3.06 -6.93 5.64
CA ILE A 271 -1.78 -6.58 6.28
C ILE A 271 -1.72 -7.09 7.72
N LEU A 272 -2.79 -6.90 8.51
CA LEU A 272 -2.86 -7.37 9.89
C LEU A 272 -2.87 -8.90 9.99
N LYS A 273 -3.49 -9.61 9.04
CA LYS A 273 -3.42 -11.09 8.98
C LYS A 273 -1.99 -11.60 8.79
N LEU A 274 -1.16 -10.91 8.00
CA LEU A 274 0.26 -11.26 7.84
C LEU A 274 1.03 -11.18 9.16
N ILE A 275 0.59 -10.33 10.08
CA ILE A 275 1.23 -10.12 11.38
C ILE A 275 0.70 -11.11 12.43
N LYS A 276 -0.60 -11.42 12.36
CA LYS A 276 -1.28 -12.31 13.33
C LYS A 276 -0.97 -13.80 13.13
N ASN A 277 -0.44 -14.22 11.98
CA ASN A 277 0.00 -15.60 11.73
C ASN A 277 1.31 -15.99 12.46
N ARG A 278 1.43 -15.66 13.75
CA ARG A 278 2.12 -16.54 14.70
C ARG A 278 1.16 -17.68 15.01
N THR A 279 1.65 -18.91 14.93
CA THR A 279 1.02 -20.15 15.37
C THR A 279 -0.13 -19.92 16.36
N ILE A 280 -1.37 -20.17 15.91
CA ILE A 280 -2.51 -20.35 16.81
C ILE A 280 -2.23 -21.66 17.57
N LYS A 281 -1.47 -21.56 18.67
CA LYS A 281 -1.81 -22.38 19.83
C LYS A 281 -3.00 -21.67 20.43
N GLU A 282 -4.18 -22.25 20.22
CA GLU A 282 -5.40 -21.87 20.92
C GLU A 282 -5.09 -21.79 22.43
N TYR A 283 -4.90 -20.58 22.95
CA TYR A 283 -5.21 -20.35 24.34
C TYR A 283 -6.73 -20.26 24.40
N LYS A 284 -7.36 -21.42 24.59
CA LYS A 284 -8.71 -21.48 25.15
C LYS A 284 -8.62 -20.74 26.48
N PHE A 285 -9.24 -19.57 26.56
CA PHE A 285 -9.61 -19.02 27.85
C PHE A 285 -10.65 -19.98 28.44
N SER A 286 -10.23 -20.78 29.42
CA SER A 286 -11.17 -21.49 30.29
C SER A 286 -11.86 -20.44 31.16
N GLU A 287 -13.18 -20.43 31.16
CA GLU A 287 -14.05 -19.56 31.98
C GLU A 287 -13.99 -19.90 33.49
N GLU A 288 -12.88 -20.39 34.02
CA GLU A 288 -12.80 -20.89 35.40
C GLU A 288 -12.18 -19.90 36.42
N ASN A 289 -11.73 -18.71 36.01
CA ASN A 289 -11.07 -17.77 36.94
C ASN A 289 -11.90 -16.56 37.37
N TYR A 290 -13.24 -16.60 37.21
CA TYR A 290 -14.15 -15.56 37.72
C TYR A 290 -14.92 -15.94 38.99
N ALA A 291 -14.52 -16.99 39.70
CA ALA A 291 -15.10 -17.34 40.98
C ALA A 291 -14.01 -17.69 41.98
N LEU A 292 -13.32 -16.68 42.55
CA LEU A 292 -12.59 -16.75 43.82
C LEU A 292 -12.11 -15.33 44.23
N ALA A 293 -13.05 -14.40 44.38
CA ALA A 293 -12.82 -13.12 45.06
C ALA A 293 -14.13 -12.53 45.57
N SER A 294 -14.88 -13.32 46.34
CA SER A 294 -16.00 -12.84 47.13
C SER A 294 -16.07 -13.67 48.41
N GLU A 295 -15.46 -13.18 49.48
CA GLU A 295 -15.87 -13.43 50.87
C GLU A 295 -15.06 -12.54 51.84
N PRO A 296 -15.55 -12.27 53.06
CA PRO A 296 -16.06 -10.96 53.45
C PRO A 296 -15.25 -10.29 54.56
N TYR A 297 -15.35 -8.97 54.69
CA TYR A 297 -14.96 -8.28 55.93
C TYR A 297 -16.21 -7.80 56.65
N PHE A 298 -16.56 -8.52 57.72
CA PHE A 298 -17.32 -8.03 58.85
C PHE A 298 -16.35 -7.35 59.84
N PHE A 299 -16.60 -6.09 60.16
CA PHE A 299 -16.53 -5.51 61.52
C PHE A 299 -17.44 -4.29 61.55
#